data_AF-A0A6P6BPW9-F1
#
_entry.id   AF-A0A6P6BPW9-F1
#
_cell.length_a   1.000
_cell.length_b   1.000
_cell.length_c   1.000
_cell.angle_alpha   90.00
_cell.angle_beta   90.00
_cell.angle_gamma   90.00
#
_symmetry.space_group_name_H-M   'P 1'
#
loop_
_entity.id
_entity.type
_entity.pdbx_description
1 polymer ?
#
loop_
_entity_poly.entity_id
_entity_poly.type
_entity_poly.pdbx_seq_one_letter_code
_entity_poly.pdbx_strand_id
1 'polypeptide(L)'
;MTPPQQPPPLKSEPRMLGSSASSYNSLGLTSVPGSIWDFVSGSFSPSPSPILNAGPTSSASASPNSAELARVRRQLDEAKRKIRQWEESWQQVKQACDAWQREAKEAKERALAADSARQLALQKKEEVEAQFRQLQEELESRGMSTLPGLRGCGDIGTIPLPKLHSLQSQLRLDLEAVDGVIFQLRAKQCVVCGERARGTVLRPCQHRVLCEPCAASAPECPYCEGQPLQW
;
A
#
# COMPACT_ATOMS: atom_id res chain seq x y z
N MET A 1 -48.94 2.74 12.32
CA MET A 1 -49.71 3.96 12.66
C MET A 1 -49.19 4.51 13.98
N THR A 2 -48.14 5.32 13.91
CA THR A 2 -47.75 6.40 14.83
C THR A 2 -46.70 7.27 14.10
N PRO A 3 -46.67 8.61 14.30
CA PRO A 3 -46.02 9.58 13.41
C PRO A 3 -44.59 9.99 13.88
N PRO A 4 -43.86 10.79 13.09
CA PRO A 4 -42.40 10.92 13.16
C PRO A 4 -41.90 12.13 13.98
N GLN A 5 -40.67 12.03 14.47
CA GLN A 5 -39.86 13.16 14.98
C GLN A 5 -38.48 13.12 14.30
N GLN A 6 -38.05 14.26 13.77
CA GLN A 6 -36.75 14.53 13.12
C GLN A 6 -35.95 15.56 13.97
N PRO A 7 -34.66 15.87 13.71
CA PRO A 7 -33.55 15.67 14.66
C PRO A 7 -32.80 16.97 15.03
N PRO A 8 -31.72 16.90 15.85
CA PRO A 8 -30.60 17.85 15.76
C PRO A 8 -29.28 17.17 15.34
N PRO A 9 -28.26 17.93 14.89
CA PRO A 9 -27.28 17.46 13.93
C PRO A 9 -25.97 16.90 14.50
N LEU A 10 -25.35 16.14 13.62
CA LEU A 10 -24.07 15.44 13.64
C LEU A 10 -22.85 16.29 14.05
N LYS A 11 -21.93 15.66 14.80
CA LYS A 11 -20.47 15.74 14.54
C LYS A 11 -19.76 14.45 14.98
N SER A 12 -19.57 13.58 13.98
CA SER A 12 -18.45 12.64 13.75
C SER A 12 -17.61 12.09 14.92
N GLU A 13 -17.76 10.78 15.13
CA GLU A 13 -16.76 9.81 15.62
C GLU A 13 -15.57 9.65 14.61
N PRO A 14 -14.43 8.94 14.89
CA PRO A 14 -14.41 7.60 15.52
C PRO A 14 -13.27 7.25 16.50
N ARG A 15 -13.67 6.52 17.54
CA ARG A 15 -13.18 5.17 17.92
C ARG A 15 -11.76 4.77 17.52
N MET A 16 -10.86 4.78 18.50
CA MET A 16 -9.71 3.85 18.58
C MET A 16 -9.98 2.86 19.70
N LEU A 17 -10.08 1.58 19.34
CA LEU A 17 -10.18 0.44 20.26
C LEU A 17 -8.79 -0.18 20.46
N GLY A 18 -8.48 -0.50 21.72
CA GLY A 18 -7.38 -1.39 22.13
C GLY A 18 -6.09 -0.65 22.45
N SER A 19 -5.40 -0.84 23.58
CA SER A 19 -5.51 -1.88 24.58
C SER A 19 -4.88 -1.43 25.91
N SER A 20 -5.38 -2.09 26.94
CA SER A 20 -5.01 -2.08 28.35
C SER A 20 -3.55 -1.85 28.71
N ALA A 21 -3.41 -1.20 29.87
CA ALA A 21 -2.21 -1.08 30.68
C ALA A 21 -1.57 -2.44 31.04
N SER A 22 -0.30 -2.35 31.47
CA SER A 22 0.64 -3.40 31.89
C SER A 22 1.45 -3.96 30.72
N SER A 23 2.79 -3.94 30.68
CA SER A 23 3.75 -4.06 31.78
C SER A 23 5.04 -3.33 31.44
N TYR A 24 5.49 -2.48 32.36
CA TYR A 24 6.85 -2.01 32.49
C TYR A 24 7.78 -3.24 32.67
N ASN A 25 8.66 -3.51 31.71
CA ASN A 25 9.87 -4.29 31.94
C ASN A 25 11.03 -3.32 31.70
N SER A 26 11.54 -2.71 32.77
CA SER A 26 12.65 -3.26 33.57
C SER A 26 13.96 -3.28 32.76
N LEU A 27 14.44 -2.09 32.42
CA LEU A 27 15.88 -1.85 32.32
C LEU A 27 16.28 -1.13 33.62
N GLY A 28 16.83 -1.92 34.53
CA GLY A 28 17.22 -1.50 35.87
C GLY A 28 18.27 -0.40 35.82
N LEU A 29 17.80 0.84 35.93
CA LEU A 29 18.61 1.93 36.45
C LEU A 29 18.31 2.01 37.94
N THR A 30 19.31 1.61 38.72
CA THR A 30 19.38 1.87 40.15
C THR A 30 19.00 3.33 40.38
N SER A 31 17.91 3.52 41.11
CA SER A 31 17.51 4.80 41.67
C SER A 31 18.69 5.40 42.43
N VAL A 32 19.36 6.37 41.81
CA VAL A 32 20.15 7.37 42.53
C VAL A 32 19.19 8.53 42.77
N PRO A 33 18.81 8.83 44.02
CA PRO A 33 18.06 10.03 44.31
C PRO A 33 19.06 11.20 44.25
N GLY A 34 19.16 11.83 43.09
CA GLY A 34 20.07 12.94 42.84
C GLY A 34 19.59 13.76 41.67
N SER A 35 18.51 14.53 41.88
CA SER A 35 18.01 15.49 40.91
C SER A 35 19.10 16.54 40.64
N ILE A 36 19.60 16.58 39.40
CA ILE A 36 20.63 17.50 38.91
C ILE A 36 20.22 18.98 39.05
N TRP A 37 18.94 19.27 39.32
CA TRP A 37 18.39 20.62 39.42
C TRP A 37 18.15 21.11 40.86
N ASP A 38 18.54 20.36 41.88
CA ASP A 38 18.25 20.68 43.29
C ASP A 38 19.32 21.56 43.97
N PHE A 39 19.81 22.61 43.29
CA PHE A 39 20.84 23.51 43.82
C PHE A 39 20.40 24.98 43.98
N VAL A 40 19.12 25.31 43.78
CA VAL A 40 18.66 26.73 43.75
C VAL A 40 17.52 27.05 44.73
N SER A 41 17.28 26.25 45.78
CA SER A 41 16.23 26.58 46.77
C SER A 41 16.56 26.33 48.25
N GLY A 42 17.83 26.10 48.61
CA GLY A 42 18.23 25.89 50.00
C GLY A 42 19.25 26.91 50.52
N SER A 43 18.79 27.87 51.32
CA SER A 43 19.55 28.74 52.25
C SER A 43 20.42 29.87 51.66
N PHE A 44 19.80 31.04 51.52
CA PHE A 44 20.48 32.31 51.78
C PHE A 44 20.65 32.50 53.30
N SER A 45 21.87 32.88 53.72
CA SER A 45 22.29 33.50 55.00
C SER A 45 22.51 32.63 56.27
N PRO A 46 23.35 33.05 57.25
CA PRO A 46 24.15 34.30 57.36
C PRO A 46 25.64 34.11 57.74
N SER A 47 26.39 35.20 57.64
CA SER A 47 27.77 35.42 58.09
C SER A 47 28.11 34.89 59.50
N PRO A 48 29.35 34.45 59.78
CA PRO A 48 29.88 34.45 61.13
C PRO A 48 30.79 35.67 61.31
N SER A 49 30.31 36.70 62.02
CA SER A 49 31.22 37.65 62.66
C SER A 49 31.90 36.97 63.85
N PRO A 50 33.21 37.18 64.11
CA PRO A 50 33.90 36.50 65.20
C PRO A 50 33.54 37.17 66.53
N ILE A 51 33.05 36.37 67.49
CA ILE A 51 32.92 36.80 68.89
C ILE A 51 34.27 36.51 69.56
N LEU A 52 34.99 37.57 69.94
CA LEU A 52 36.18 37.49 70.79
C LEU A 52 35.74 37.17 72.23
N ASN A 53 35.77 35.90 72.61
CA ASN A 53 35.61 35.50 74.00
C ASN A 53 37.01 35.35 74.63
N ALA A 54 37.41 36.34 75.43
CA ALA A 54 38.62 36.28 76.25
C ALA A 54 38.32 35.54 77.56
N GLY A 55 39.08 34.47 77.84
CA GLY A 55 39.09 33.76 79.13
C GLY A 55 40.05 32.55 79.09
N PRO A 56 40.77 32.23 80.19
CA PRO A 56 42.21 31.98 80.11
C PRO A 56 42.66 30.51 80.09
N THR A 57 43.85 30.34 79.49
CA THR A 57 44.89 29.32 79.72
C THR A 57 44.49 27.84 79.78
N SER A 58 44.87 27.10 78.73
CA SER A 58 45.44 25.75 78.87
C SER A 58 46.33 25.42 77.66
N SER A 59 47.63 25.37 77.96
CA SER A 59 48.74 24.67 77.31
C SER A 59 48.44 23.85 76.05
N ALA A 60 48.67 24.46 74.87
CA ALA A 60 49.20 23.76 73.70
C ALA A 60 49.87 24.81 72.80
N SER A 61 51.20 24.77 72.72
CA SER A 61 52.01 25.57 71.81
C SER A 61 51.79 25.12 70.36
N ALA A 62 50.67 25.53 69.76
CA ALA A 62 50.49 25.56 68.32
C ALA A 62 50.32 27.03 67.92
N SER A 63 51.31 27.59 67.23
CA SER A 63 51.21 28.96 66.70
C SER A 63 49.91 29.11 65.88
N PRO A 64 49.16 30.22 66.03
CA PRO A 64 47.89 30.44 65.32
C PRO A 64 48.02 30.28 63.79
N ASN A 65 49.18 30.63 63.25
CA ASN A 65 49.53 30.46 61.84
C ASN A 65 49.51 28.98 61.36
N SER A 66 49.78 28.01 62.25
CA SER A 66 49.77 26.58 61.90
C SER A 66 48.35 26.06 61.66
N ALA A 67 47.38 26.51 62.46
CA ALA A 67 45.98 26.11 62.32
C ALA A 67 45.34 26.70 61.05
N GLU A 68 45.65 27.96 60.71
CA GLU A 68 45.22 28.59 59.47
C GLU A 68 45.81 27.90 58.23
N LEU A 69 47.10 27.57 58.26
CA LEU A 69 47.74 26.77 57.20
C LEU A 69 47.06 25.41 57.01
N ALA A 70 46.70 24.73 58.09
CA ALA A 70 45.95 23.47 58.02
C ALA A 70 44.54 23.67 57.42
N ARG A 71 43.87 24.78 57.73
CA ARG A 71 42.56 25.13 57.14
C ARG A 71 42.66 25.39 55.64
N VAL A 72 43.64 26.18 55.20
CA VAL A 72 43.86 26.49 53.78
C VAL A 72 44.19 25.23 52.98
N ARG A 73 45.03 24.34 53.52
CA ARG A 73 45.32 23.04 52.88
C ARG A 73 44.06 22.21 52.66
N ARG A 74 43.18 22.11 53.67
CA ARG A 74 41.89 21.41 53.53
C ARG A 74 40.99 22.06 52.48
N GLN A 75 40.94 23.39 52.42
CA GLN A 75 40.16 24.12 51.40
C GLN A 75 40.71 23.87 49.99
N LEU A 76 42.02 23.80 49.82
CA LEU A 76 42.65 23.46 48.55
C LEU A 76 42.31 22.02 48.12
N ASP A 77 42.38 21.07 49.04
CA ASP A 77 42.04 19.67 48.74
C ASP A 77 40.55 19.49 48.43
N GLU A 78 39.68 20.25 49.09
CA GLU A 78 38.26 20.36 48.76
C GLU A 78 38.04 20.94 47.36
N ALA A 79 38.70 22.05 47.03
CA ALA A 79 38.62 22.64 45.69
C ALA A 79 39.12 21.67 44.61
N LYS A 80 40.22 20.96 44.85
CA LYS A 80 40.73 19.92 43.95
C LYS A 80 39.74 18.78 43.75
N ARG A 81 39.08 18.31 44.80
CA ARG A 81 38.04 17.28 44.70
C ARG A 81 36.85 17.77 43.89
N LYS A 82 36.41 19.01 44.11
CA LYS A 82 35.34 19.62 43.31
C LYS A 82 35.74 19.70 41.84
N ILE A 83 36.95 20.16 41.51
CA ILE A 83 37.43 20.23 40.12
C ILE A 83 37.33 18.86 39.44
N ARG A 84 37.79 17.79 40.10
CA ARG A 84 37.65 16.42 39.56
C ARG A 84 36.20 16.01 39.33
N GLN A 85 35.32 16.32 40.28
CA GLN A 85 33.88 16.05 40.13
C GLN A 85 33.27 16.83 38.96
N TRP A 86 33.67 18.09 38.76
CA TRP A 86 33.25 18.89 37.61
C TRP A 86 33.78 18.32 36.29
N GLU A 87 35.03 17.86 36.25
CA GLU A 87 35.62 17.19 35.09
C GLU A 87 34.86 15.91 34.73
N GLU A 88 34.54 15.07 35.71
CA GLU A 88 33.75 13.85 35.52
C GLU A 88 32.34 14.15 35.03
N SER A 89 31.67 15.13 35.64
CA SER A 89 30.31 15.55 35.25
C SER A 89 30.29 16.11 33.84
N TRP A 90 31.30 16.91 33.47
CA TRP A 90 31.48 17.43 32.13
C TRP A 90 31.70 16.31 31.11
N GLN A 91 32.54 15.32 31.43
CA GLN A 91 32.74 14.16 30.55
C GLN A 91 31.45 13.38 30.32
N GLN A 92 30.62 13.19 31.35
CA GLN A 92 29.33 12.52 31.21
C GLN A 92 28.39 13.30 30.27
N VAL A 93 28.28 14.62 30.46
CA VAL A 93 27.46 15.48 29.57
C VAL A 93 27.97 15.41 28.14
N LYS A 94 29.29 15.49 27.94
CA LYS A 94 29.90 15.38 26.61
C LYS A 94 29.58 14.03 25.95
N GLN A 95 29.69 12.92 26.68
CA GLN A 95 29.35 11.59 26.17
C GLN A 95 27.87 11.48 25.79
N ALA A 96 26.97 12.07 26.59
CA ALA A 96 25.54 12.10 26.28
C ALA A 96 25.26 12.92 25.00
N CYS A 97 25.91 14.08 24.85
CA CYS A 97 25.83 14.88 23.62
C CYS A 97 26.34 14.11 22.40
N ASP A 98 27.48 13.44 22.51
CA ASP A 98 28.07 12.64 21.43
C ASP A 98 27.16 11.45 21.06
N ALA A 99 26.48 10.84 22.04
CA ALA A 99 25.50 9.78 21.82
C ALA A 99 24.26 10.28 21.07
N TRP A 100 23.63 11.36 21.55
CA TRP A 100 22.47 11.95 20.87
C TRP A 100 22.81 12.47 19.48
N GLN A 101 24.02 13.01 19.28
CA GLN A 101 24.45 13.45 17.96
C GLN A 101 24.59 12.27 16.99
N ARG A 102 25.07 11.10 17.45
CA ARG A 102 25.09 9.88 16.63
C ARG A 102 23.69 9.39 16.33
N GLU A 103 22.83 9.29 17.33
CA GLU A 103 21.43 8.88 17.15
C GLU A 103 20.68 9.80 16.18
N ALA A 104 20.89 11.11 16.26
CA ALA A 104 20.29 12.07 15.33
C ALA A 104 20.80 11.88 13.89
N LYS A 105 22.10 11.59 13.71
CA LYS A 105 22.67 11.28 12.38
C LYS A 105 22.09 9.98 11.82
N GLU A 106 22.06 8.92 12.62
CA GLU A 106 21.48 7.64 12.22
C GLU A 106 19.99 7.77 11.91
N ALA A 107 19.23 8.55 12.68
CA ALA A 107 17.82 8.81 12.42
C ALA A 107 17.64 9.53 11.08
N LYS A 108 18.49 10.53 10.77
CA LYS A 108 18.48 11.23 9.49
C LYS A 108 18.79 10.28 8.32
N GLU A 109 19.82 9.45 8.44
CA GLU A 109 20.19 8.46 7.42
C GLU A 109 19.06 7.45 7.20
N ARG A 110 18.42 6.99 8.27
CA ARG A 110 17.29 6.07 8.22
C ARG A 110 16.06 6.70 7.56
N ALA A 111 15.81 7.99 7.80
CA ALA A 111 14.76 8.74 7.11
C ALA A 111 15.04 8.86 5.60
N LEU A 112 16.27 9.23 5.21
CA LEU A 112 16.67 9.30 3.80
C LEU A 112 16.57 7.94 3.09
N ALA A 113 16.94 6.85 3.77
CA ALA A 113 16.79 5.49 3.25
C ALA A 113 15.31 5.10 3.09
N ALA A 114 14.45 5.48 4.02
CA ALA A 114 13.01 5.25 3.91
C ALA A 114 12.39 6.05 2.75
N ASP A 115 12.82 7.30 2.55
CA ASP A 115 12.38 8.14 1.44
C ASP A 115 12.78 7.58 0.07
N SER A 116 14.04 7.12 -0.07
CA SER A 116 14.50 6.50 -1.31
C SER A 116 13.80 5.17 -1.60
N ALA A 117 13.55 4.35 -0.58
CA ALA A 117 12.76 3.12 -0.72
C ALA A 117 11.31 3.42 -1.14
N ARG A 118 10.70 4.47 -0.58
CA ARG A 118 9.35 4.93 -0.99
C ARG A 118 9.33 5.37 -2.45
N GLN A 119 10.32 6.12 -2.91
CA GLN A 119 10.43 6.55 -4.30
C GLN A 119 10.54 5.35 -5.26
N LEU A 120 11.36 4.36 -4.92
CA LEU A 120 11.49 3.14 -5.72
C LEU A 120 10.16 2.36 -5.78
N ALA A 121 9.45 2.27 -4.66
CA ALA A 121 8.14 1.62 -4.63
C ALA A 121 7.11 2.36 -5.50
N LEU A 122 7.12 3.69 -5.50
CA LEU A 122 6.27 4.50 -6.38
C LEU A 122 6.59 4.29 -7.86
N GLN A 123 7.88 4.27 -8.23
CA GLN A 123 8.29 4.00 -9.61
C GLN A 123 7.80 2.62 -10.10
N LYS A 124 7.97 1.58 -9.27
CA LYS A 124 7.46 0.24 -9.58
C LYS A 124 5.94 0.21 -9.72
N LYS A 125 5.25 0.94 -8.85
CA LYS A 125 3.79 1.09 -8.94
C LYS A 125 3.40 1.75 -10.27
N GLU A 126 4.03 2.85 -10.65
CA GLU A 126 3.77 3.57 -11.89
C GLU A 126 4.06 2.70 -13.13
N GLU A 127 5.12 1.89 -13.10
CA GLU A 127 5.43 0.93 -14.17
C GLU A 127 4.33 -0.12 -14.33
N VAL A 128 3.89 -0.73 -13.22
CA VAL A 128 2.79 -1.71 -13.24
C VAL A 128 1.47 -1.06 -13.66
N GLU A 129 1.17 0.16 -13.21
CA GLU A 129 -0.01 0.91 -13.64
C GLU A 129 0.05 1.28 -15.14
N ALA A 130 1.24 1.56 -15.69
CA ALA A 130 1.43 1.77 -17.12
C ALA A 130 1.21 0.47 -17.91
N GLN A 131 1.77 -0.65 -17.45
CA GLN A 131 1.52 -1.97 -18.06
C GLN A 131 0.05 -2.34 -18.01
N PHE A 132 -0.63 -2.08 -16.89
CA PHE A 132 -2.07 -2.32 -16.77
C PHE A 132 -2.89 -1.48 -17.75
N ARG A 133 -2.57 -0.18 -17.90
CA ARG A 133 -3.21 0.68 -18.90
C ARG A 133 -2.98 0.19 -20.33
N GLN A 134 -1.75 -0.23 -20.66
CA GLN A 134 -1.45 -0.81 -21.98
C GLN A 134 -2.27 -2.07 -22.25
N LEU A 135 -2.32 -3.01 -21.29
CA LEU A 135 -3.12 -4.23 -21.42
C LEU A 135 -4.62 -3.93 -21.52
N GLN A 136 -5.10 -2.89 -20.82
CA GLN A 136 -6.48 -2.43 -20.93
C GLN A 136 -6.79 -1.87 -22.33
N GLU A 137 -5.91 -1.03 -22.87
CA GLU A 137 -6.01 -0.49 -24.24
C GLU A 137 -5.91 -1.61 -25.29
N GLU A 138 -5.06 -2.61 -25.09
CA GLU A 138 -4.98 -3.81 -25.94
C GLU A 138 -6.28 -4.63 -25.91
N LEU A 139 -6.93 -4.76 -24.75
CA LEU A 139 -8.24 -5.41 -24.62
C LEU A 139 -9.34 -4.63 -25.32
N GLU A 140 -9.34 -3.30 -25.19
CA GLU A 140 -10.31 -2.42 -25.84
C GLU A 140 -10.12 -2.41 -27.37
N SER A 141 -8.87 -2.36 -27.86
CA SER A 141 -8.52 -2.40 -29.29
C SER A 141 -8.74 -3.77 -29.94
N ARG A 142 -8.50 -4.89 -29.22
CA ARG A 142 -8.82 -6.24 -29.69
C ARG A 142 -10.33 -6.51 -29.71
N GLY A 143 -11.13 -5.51 -29.36
CA GLY A 143 -12.55 -5.50 -29.61
C GLY A 143 -13.32 -6.34 -28.61
N MET A 144 -12.92 -6.45 -27.33
CA MET A 144 -13.86 -6.84 -26.26
C MET A 144 -15.03 -5.82 -26.10
N SER A 145 -15.08 -4.81 -26.95
CA SER A 145 -16.23 -3.99 -27.30
C SER A 145 -17.14 -4.57 -28.41
N THR A 146 -17.07 -5.87 -28.75
CA THR A 146 -17.78 -6.44 -29.93
C THR A 146 -19.30 -6.34 -29.84
N LEU A 147 -19.86 -5.95 -28.69
CA LEU A 147 -21.26 -5.57 -28.57
C LEU A 147 -21.37 -4.26 -27.76
N PRO A 148 -21.88 -3.17 -28.36
CA PRO A 148 -22.24 -1.96 -27.61
C PRO A 148 -23.29 -2.31 -26.53
N GLY A 149 -22.83 -2.53 -25.30
CA GLY A 149 -23.71 -2.82 -24.15
C GLY A 149 -23.27 -3.96 -23.24
N LEU A 150 -22.38 -4.85 -23.67
CA LEU A 150 -21.87 -5.94 -22.83
C LEU A 150 -20.35 -5.83 -22.68
N ARG A 151 -19.91 -4.96 -21.77
CA ARG A 151 -18.51 -4.95 -21.29
C ARG A 151 -18.30 -6.20 -20.42
N GLY A 152 -18.12 -7.36 -21.06
CA GLY A 152 -18.01 -8.65 -20.39
C GLY A 152 -19.34 -9.17 -19.82
N CYS A 153 -19.56 -10.49 -19.89
CA CYS A 153 -20.76 -11.15 -19.36
C CYS A 153 -21.04 -10.91 -17.85
N GLY A 154 -20.15 -10.23 -17.12
CA GLY A 154 -20.32 -9.91 -15.69
C GLY A 154 -21.32 -8.80 -15.39
N ASP A 155 -21.57 -7.87 -16.33
CA ASP A 155 -22.38 -6.67 -16.06
C ASP A 155 -23.87 -6.81 -16.44
N ILE A 156 -24.32 -7.97 -16.91
CA ILE A 156 -25.72 -8.16 -17.38
C ILE A 156 -26.74 -7.84 -16.27
N GLY A 157 -26.40 -8.11 -15.01
CA GLY A 157 -27.28 -7.85 -13.86
C GLY A 157 -27.44 -6.37 -13.48
N THR A 158 -26.57 -5.48 -13.98
CA THR A 158 -26.63 -4.03 -13.68
C THR A 158 -27.33 -3.22 -14.77
N ILE A 159 -27.59 -3.83 -15.93
CA ILE A 159 -28.23 -3.18 -17.08
C ILE A 159 -29.75 -3.06 -16.84
N PRO A 160 -30.35 -1.87 -17.04
CA PRO A 160 -31.79 -1.70 -16.92
C PRO A 160 -32.57 -2.66 -17.84
N LEU A 161 -33.64 -3.25 -17.31
CA LEU A 161 -34.48 -4.24 -18.01
C LEU A 161 -34.90 -3.83 -19.46
N PRO A 162 -35.26 -2.56 -19.76
CA PRO A 162 -35.58 -2.16 -21.13
C PRO A 162 -34.40 -2.31 -22.10
N LYS A 163 -33.18 -2.02 -21.66
CA LYS A 163 -31.96 -2.21 -22.47
C LYS A 163 -31.66 -3.68 -22.66
N LEU A 164 -31.91 -4.53 -21.65
CA LEU A 164 -31.79 -5.99 -21.79
C LEU A 164 -32.76 -6.55 -22.83
N HIS A 165 -34.01 -6.08 -22.86
CA HIS A 165 -34.97 -6.48 -23.89
C HIS A 165 -34.60 -5.99 -25.30
N SER A 166 -34.08 -4.77 -25.40
CA SER A 166 -33.55 -4.25 -26.68
C SER A 166 -32.40 -5.11 -27.18
N LEU A 167 -31.47 -5.47 -26.29
CA LEU A 167 -30.32 -6.33 -26.62
C LEU A 167 -30.77 -7.74 -26.99
N GLN A 168 -31.72 -8.31 -26.26
CA GLN A 168 -32.31 -9.62 -26.56
C GLN A 168 -32.94 -9.64 -27.96
N SER A 169 -33.69 -8.59 -28.32
CA SER A 169 -34.31 -8.47 -29.64
C SER A 169 -33.25 -8.34 -30.74
N GLN A 170 -32.21 -7.53 -30.51
CA GLN A 170 -31.12 -7.35 -31.46
C GLN A 170 -30.37 -8.67 -31.73
N LEU A 171 -30.00 -9.40 -30.66
CA LEU A 171 -29.30 -10.68 -30.80
C LEU A 171 -30.13 -11.72 -31.58
N ARG A 172 -31.45 -11.71 -31.42
CA ARG A 172 -32.33 -12.58 -32.22
C ARG A 172 -32.25 -12.24 -33.71
N LEU A 173 -32.36 -10.95 -34.05
CA LEU A 173 -32.26 -10.51 -35.45
C LEU A 173 -30.88 -10.80 -36.06
N ASP A 174 -29.82 -10.61 -35.27
CA ASP A 174 -28.46 -10.89 -35.73
C ASP A 174 -28.26 -12.40 -36.00
N LEU A 175 -28.80 -13.26 -35.14
CA LEU A 175 -28.79 -14.72 -35.37
C LEU A 175 -29.59 -15.10 -36.62
N GLU A 176 -30.78 -14.54 -36.81
CA GLU A 176 -31.59 -14.77 -38.02
C GLU A 176 -30.85 -14.32 -39.29
N ALA A 177 -30.13 -13.20 -39.24
CA ALA A 177 -29.33 -12.73 -40.37
C ALA A 177 -28.16 -13.68 -40.67
N VAL A 178 -27.46 -14.18 -39.65
CA VAL A 178 -26.40 -15.17 -39.79
C VAL A 178 -26.94 -16.47 -40.39
N ASP A 179 -28.07 -16.97 -39.90
CA ASP A 179 -28.72 -18.16 -40.43
C ASP A 179 -29.16 -17.96 -41.89
N GLY A 180 -29.64 -16.77 -42.24
CA GLY A 180 -29.94 -16.40 -43.62
C GLY A 180 -28.70 -16.47 -44.54
N VAL A 181 -27.56 -15.95 -44.08
CA VAL A 181 -26.29 -16.02 -44.83
C VAL A 181 -25.81 -17.47 -44.96
N ILE A 182 -25.87 -18.26 -43.88
CA ILE A 182 -25.54 -19.69 -43.88
C ILE A 182 -26.40 -20.43 -44.89
N PHE A 183 -27.71 -20.19 -44.89
CA PHE A 183 -28.64 -20.80 -45.84
C PHE A 183 -28.28 -20.45 -47.29
N GLN A 184 -28.02 -19.18 -47.58
CA GLN A 184 -27.62 -18.73 -48.92
C GLN A 184 -26.29 -19.34 -49.38
N LEU A 185 -25.31 -19.47 -48.47
CA LEU A 185 -24.02 -20.10 -48.77
C LEU A 185 -24.21 -21.60 -49.06
N ARG A 186 -24.96 -22.31 -48.21
CA ARG A 186 -25.27 -23.74 -48.41
C ARG A 186 -26.05 -24.00 -49.70
N ALA A 187 -26.94 -23.10 -50.09
CA ALA A 187 -27.68 -23.19 -51.35
C ALA A 187 -26.77 -23.16 -52.59
N LYS A 188 -25.59 -22.53 -52.49
CA LYS A 188 -24.61 -22.42 -53.58
C LYS A 188 -23.48 -23.46 -53.49
N GLN A 189 -23.38 -24.21 -52.39
CA GLN A 189 -22.35 -25.20 -52.13
C GLN A 189 -22.76 -26.61 -52.57
N CYS A 190 -21.77 -27.42 -52.96
CA CYS A 190 -21.92 -28.83 -53.30
C CYS A 190 -22.62 -29.57 -52.17
N VAL A 191 -23.64 -30.35 -52.51
CA VAL A 191 -24.45 -31.08 -51.53
C VAL A 191 -23.68 -32.22 -50.85
N VAL A 192 -22.62 -32.73 -51.49
CA VAL A 192 -21.81 -33.84 -50.96
C VAL A 192 -20.70 -33.35 -50.05
N CYS A 193 -19.84 -32.45 -50.51
CA CYS A 193 -18.71 -31.99 -49.70
C CYS A 193 -19.00 -30.75 -48.85
N GLY A 194 -20.05 -29.97 -49.17
CA GLY A 194 -20.40 -28.74 -48.45
C GLY A 194 -19.38 -27.59 -48.58
N GLU A 195 -18.21 -27.83 -49.17
CA GLU A 195 -17.10 -26.87 -49.16
C GLU A 195 -16.98 -26.06 -50.45
N ARG A 196 -17.21 -26.69 -51.61
CA ARG A 196 -16.99 -26.06 -52.94
C ARG A 196 -18.31 -25.66 -53.58
N ALA A 197 -18.31 -24.61 -54.41
CA ALA A 197 -19.51 -24.18 -55.12
C ALA A 197 -20.04 -25.27 -56.07
N ARG A 198 -21.38 -25.34 -56.23
CA ARG A 198 -22.04 -26.17 -57.23
C ARG A 198 -21.59 -25.69 -58.62
N GLY A 199 -21.05 -26.58 -59.42
CA GLY A 199 -20.38 -26.24 -60.68
C GLY A 199 -20.96 -27.00 -61.87
N THR A 200 -21.23 -28.28 -61.65
CA THR A 200 -21.42 -29.26 -62.73
C THR A 200 -22.89 -29.63 -62.88
N VAL A 201 -23.35 -29.67 -64.13
CA VAL A 201 -24.70 -30.13 -64.50
C VAL A 201 -24.67 -31.65 -64.68
N LEU A 202 -25.41 -32.39 -63.86
CA LEU A 202 -25.49 -33.84 -63.95
C LEU A 202 -26.45 -34.26 -65.06
N ARG A 203 -26.04 -35.17 -65.94
CA ARG A 203 -26.91 -35.76 -66.96
C ARG A 203 -27.38 -37.15 -66.53
N PRO A 204 -28.63 -37.56 -66.83
CA PRO A 204 -29.61 -36.91 -67.71
C PRO A 204 -30.52 -35.87 -67.03
N CYS A 205 -30.54 -35.78 -65.71
CA CYS A 205 -31.52 -34.98 -64.94
C CYS A 205 -31.30 -33.45 -64.93
N GLN A 206 -30.18 -32.95 -65.46
CA GLN A 206 -29.81 -31.54 -65.56
C GLN A 206 -29.69 -30.79 -64.21
N HIS A 207 -29.62 -31.49 -63.08
CA HIS A 207 -29.44 -30.87 -61.77
C HIS A 207 -28.00 -30.38 -61.55
N ARG A 208 -27.85 -29.16 -61.00
CA ARG A 208 -26.56 -28.54 -60.68
C ARG A 208 -26.32 -28.51 -59.18
N VAL A 209 -26.00 -29.66 -58.61
CA VAL A 209 -25.97 -29.89 -57.15
C VAL A 209 -24.62 -30.33 -56.60
N LEU A 210 -23.68 -30.71 -57.49
CA LEU A 210 -22.33 -31.13 -57.13
C LEU A 210 -21.27 -30.12 -57.61
N CYS A 211 -20.12 -30.10 -56.95
CA CYS A 211 -18.90 -29.49 -57.48
C CYS A 211 -18.23 -30.45 -58.46
N GLU A 212 -17.33 -29.91 -59.28
CA GLU A 212 -16.63 -30.65 -60.35
C GLU A 212 -15.90 -31.93 -59.89
N PRO A 213 -15.15 -31.94 -58.78
CA PRO A 213 -14.52 -33.16 -58.26
C PRO A 213 -15.53 -34.23 -57.81
N CYS A 214 -16.59 -33.82 -57.08
CA CYS A 214 -17.60 -34.75 -56.60
C CYS A 214 -18.43 -35.35 -57.75
N ALA A 215 -18.67 -34.57 -58.81
CA ALA A 215 -19.31 -35.05 -60.01
C ALA A 215 -18.43 -36.06 -60.78
N ALA A 216 -17.10 -35.90 -60.72
CA ALA A 216 -16.15 -36.81 -61.38
C ALA A 216 -15.95 -38.14 -60.63
N SER A 217 -16.10 -38.17 -59.30
CA SER A 217 -15.87 -39.37 -58.49
C SER A 217 -17.05 -40.36 -58.47
N ALA A 218 -18.29 -39.88 -58.54
CA ALA A 218 -19.51 -40.70 -58.65
C ALA A 218 -20.71 -39.82 -59.05
N PRO A 219 -21.26 -39.91 -60.28
CA PRO A 219 -22.11 -38.88 -60.88
C PRO A 219 -23.63 -39.00 -60.65
N GLU A 220 -24.10 -39.82 -59.71
CA GLU A 220 -25.55 -39.91 -59.45
C GLU A 220 -26.06 -38.65 -58.75
N CYS A 221 -27.17 -38.12 -59.25
CA CYS A 221 -27.76 -36.92 -58.65
C CYS A 221 -28.39 -37.26 -57.30
N PRO A 222 -27.96 -36.65 -56.18
CA PRO A 222 -28.49 -36.97 -54.85
C PRO A 222 -29.97 -36.63 -54.66
N TYR A 223 -30.59 -35.88 -55.59
CA TYR A 223 -32.02 -35.54 -55.52
C TYR A 223 -32.93 -36.48 -56.33
N CYS A 224 -32.39 -37.15 -57.35
CA CYS A 224 -33.20 -37.95 -58.27
C CYS A 224 -32.55 -39.27 -58.68
N GLU A 225 -31.45 -39.64 -58.01
CA GLU A 225 -30.70 -40.90 -58.19
C GLU A 225 -30.34 -41.18 -59.65
N GLY A 226 -30.11 -40.13 -60.45
CA GLY A 226 -29.78 -40.25 -61.87
C GLY A 226 -30.96 -40.55 -62.80
N GLN A 227 -32.19 -40.69 -62.28
CA GLN A 227 -33.39 -40.83 -63.11
C GLN A 227 -33.80 -39.46 -63.69
N PRO A 228 -33.95 -39.33 -65.03
CA PRO A 228 -34.53 -38.14 -65.63
C PRO A 228 -36.03 -38.09 -65.32
N LEU A 229 -36.55 -36.89 -65.03
CA LEU A 229 -38.00 -36.66 -64.92
C LEU A 229 -38.66 -37.15 -66.22
N GLN A 230 -39.50 -38.19 -66.13
CA GLN A 230 -40.34 -38.61 -67.25
C GLN A 230 -41.44 -37.56 -67.39
N TRP A 231 -41.41 -36.83 -68.49
CA TRP A 231 -42.51 -35.97 -68.95
C TRP A 231 -43.55 -36.80 -69.69
#